data_AF-A0A141RPZ1-F1
#
_entry.id   AF-A0A141RPZ1-F1
#
_cell.length_a   1.000
_cell.length_b   1.000
_cell.length_c   1.000
_cell.angle_alpha   90.00
_cell.angle_beta   90.00
_cell.angle_gamma   90.00
#
_symmetry.space_group_name_H-M   'P 1'
#
loop_
_entity.id
_entity.type
_entity.pdbx_description
1 polymer ?
#
loop_
_entity_poly.entity_id
_entity_poly.type
_entity_poly.pdbx_seq_one_letter_code
_entity_poly.pdbx_strand_id
1 'polypeptide(L)'
;MKKMKYLLPGALIMLPMIAFADSGNNEYLSDWWHQSINIVGSNSTRFGPQKRSDLYPEYRAWAHVDWFDFYGYADLPKFFGLGNDNDIGIWDNGSPFFTEIEPRFSIDKLTGLDLSVGPFKEWYFAHNYIYDAGTNEGQRQSTWYMGIGTDIDTGLPMTLSANIYAKYQGNNYNAANENEWDGYRFKLKYAIPLTTLFGGKLNYVGFTNFDFGSDLKDESGGEQPFYSRTNDS
;
A
#
# COMPACT_ATOMS: atom_id res chain seq x y z
N MET A 1 -18.88 -8.83 39.10
CA MET A 1 -18.33 -9.51 37.90
C MET A 1 -17.99 -8.46 36.84
N LYS A 2 -16.71 -8.10 36.69
CA LYS A 2 -16.25 -7.19 35.63
C LYS A 2 -16.16 -7.97 34.32
N LYS A 3 -16.95 -7.60 33.31
CA LYS A 3 -16.79 -8.14 31.96
C LYS A 3 -15.55 -7.51 31.33
N MET A 4 -14.53 -8.32 31.12
CA MET A 4 -13.31 -7.96 30.43
C MET A 4 -13.61 -7.90 28.93
N LYS A 5 -13.67 -6.69 28.35
CA LYS A 5 -13.77 -6.48 26.91
C LYS A 5 -12.35 -6.32 26.37
N TYR A 6 -11.71 -7.42 26.00
CA TYR A 6 -10.59 -7.36 25.05
C TYR A 6 -11.19 -7.39 23.64
N LEU A 7 -11.36 -6.23 23.02
CA LEU A 7 -11.36 -6.19 21.55
C LEU A 7 -9.89 -6.21 21.14
N LEU A 8 -9.46 -7.29 20.49
CA LEU A 8 -8.19 -7.28 19.78
C LEU A 8 -8.27 -6.19 18.69
N PRO A 9 -7.32 -5.23 18.64
CA PRO A 9 -7.13 -4.44 17.44
C PRO A 9 -6.62 -5.39 16.35
N GLY A 10 -7.35 -5.48 15.26
CA GLY A 10 -6.99 -6.30 14.11
C GLY A 10 -7.91 -5.96 12.94
N ALA A 11 -7.33 -5.69 11.79
CA ALA A 11 -8.06 -5.68 10.53
C ALA A 11 -8.37 -7.13 10.18
N LEU A 12 -9.65 -7.50 10.16
CA LEU A 12 -10.06 -8.77 9.56
C LEU A 12 -10.12 -8.54 8.05
N ILE A 13 -8.97 -8.66 7.39
CA ILE A 13 -8.94 -8.75 5.94
C ILE A 13 -9.45 -10.15 5.60
N MET A 14 -10.67 -10.24 5.07
CA MET A 14 -11.07 -11.43 4.32
C MET A 14 -10.13 -11.51 3.11
N LEU A 15 -9.09 -12.35 3.22
CA LEU A 15 -8.10 -12.56 2.18
C LEU A 15 -8.78 -13.13 0.93
N PRO A 16 -8.87 -12.41 -0.19
CA PRO A 16 -9.06 -13.05 -1.46
C PRO A 16 -7.75 -13.74 -1.81
N MET A 17 -7.86 -14.88 -2.48
CA MET A 17 -6.72 -15.62 -2.99
C MET A 17 -5.83 -14.70 -3.83
N ILE A 18 -4.58 -14.49 -3.40
CA ILE A 18 -3.54 -14.03 -4.31
C ILE A 18 -3.25 -15.20 -5.23
N ALA A 19 -3.74 -15.12 -6.46
CA ALA A 19 -3.25 -15.97 -7.54
C ALA A 19 -1.87 -15.43 -7.93
N PHE A 20 -0.84 -16.26 -7.78
CA PHE A 20 0.45 -15.98 -8.40
C PHE A 20 0.26 -16.13 -9.92
N ALA A 21 0.61 -15.10 -10.68
CA ALA A 21 0.67 -15.16 -12.14
C ALA A 21 1.69 -16.25 -12.53
N ASP A 22 1.28 -17.18 -13.39
CA ASP A 22 2.19 -18.14 -14.01
C ASP A 22 2.79 -17.47 -15.24
N SER A 23 4.11 -17.28 -15.28
CA SER A 23 4.82 -16.55 -16.33
C SER A 23 5.01 -17.36 -17.62
N GLY A 24 4.37 -18.52 -17.74
CA GLY A 24 4.44 -19.39 -18.90
C GLY A 24 3.50 -18.99 -20.02
N ASN A 25 4.02 -18.23 -21.01
CA ASN A 25 3.34 -17.72 -22.21
C ASN A 25 2.10 -16.88 -21.91
N ASN A 26 2.26 -15.55 -21.88
CA ASN A 26 1.17 -14.57 -21.76
C ASN A 26 0.27 -14.56 -23.02
N GLU A 27 -0.43 -15.65 -23.27
CA GLU A 27 -1.35 -15.82 -24.38
C GLU A 27 -2.65 -15.06 -24.12
N TYR A 28 -3.06 -14.97 -22.86
CA TYR A 28 -4.27 -14.30 -22.39
C TYR A 28 -3.97 -13.19 -21.39
N LEU A 29 -4.83 -12.17 -21.36
CA LEU A 29 -4.73 -11.08 -20.38
C LEU A 29 -4.78 -11.60 -18.93
N SER A 30 -5.56 -12.67 -18.69
CA SER A 30 -5.70 -13.28 -17.37
C SER A 30 -4.45 -14.00 -16.87
N ASP A 31 -3.46 -14.24 -17.73
CA ASP A 31 -2.22 -14.93 -17.33
C ASP A 31 -1.34 -14.02 -16.47
N TRP A 32 -1.44 -12.71 -16.71
CA TRP A 32 -0.56 -11.72 -16.08
C TRP A 32 -1.29 -10.53 -15.46
N TRP A 33 -2.57 -10.31 -15.73
CA TRP A 33 -3.37 -9.23 -15.12
C TRP A 33 -4.56 -9.81 -14.36
N HIS A 34 -4.59 -9.55 -13.06
CA HIS A 34 -5.60 -10.09 -12.14
C HIS A 34 -6.32 -8.96 -11.41
N GLN A 35 -7.58 -9.18 -11.08
CA GLN A 35 -8.45 -8.19 -10.45
C GLN A 35 -9.29 -8.82 -9.34
N SER A 36 -9.62 -8.05 -8.30
CA SER A 36 -10.59 -8.45 -7.29
C SER A 36 -11.43 -7.27 -6.81
N ILE A 37 -12.66 -7.55 -6.39
CA ILE A 37 -13.53 -6.61 -5.68
C ILE A 37 -13.77 -7.19 -4.29
N ASN A 38 -13.54 -6.40 -3.26
CA ASN A 38 -13.55 -6.82 -1.87
C ASN A 38 -14.44 -5.86 -1.05
N ILE A 39 -14.96 -6.36 0.07
CA ILE A 39 -15.52 -5.51 1.13
C ILE A 39 -14.56 -5.60 2.31
N VAL A 40 -14.05 -4.45 2.75
CA VAL A 40 -13.03 -4.35 3.79
C VAL A 40 -13.64 -3.72 5.04
N GLY A 41 -13.52 -4.42 6.16
CA GLY A 41 -13.85 -3.89 7.48
C GLY A 41 -12.57 -3.52 8.23
N SER A 42 -12.37 -2.22 8.45
CA SER A 42 -11.23 -1.70 9.19
C SER A 42 -11.62 -1.33 10.62
N ASN A 43 -10.67 -1.49 11.56
CA ASN A 43 -10.91 -1.11 12.95
C ASN A 43 -9.64 -0.53 13.57
N SER A 44 -9.78 0.63 14.21
CA SER A 44 -8.67 1.34 14.88
C SER A 44 -7.51 1.69 13.94
N THR A 45 -7.81 2.12 12.71
CA THR A 45 -6.81 2.67 11.78
C THR A 45 -6.21 3.96 12.34
N ARG A 46 -4.95 4.26 11.97
CA ARG A 46 -4.12 5.30 12.61
C ARG A 46 -3.39 6.22 11.64
N PHE A 47 -3.82 6.26 10.38
CA PHE A 47 -3.20 7.16 9.40
C PHE A 47 -3.50 8.64 9.69
N GLY A 48 -4.65 8.94 10.30
CA GLY A 48 -5.02 10.30 10.70
C GLY A 48 -4.89 10.52 12.21
N PRO A 49 -5.16 11.76 12.68
CA PRO A 49 -4.98 12.16 14.08
C PRO A 49 -5.93 11.44 15.06
N GLN A 50 -7.04 10.89 14.56
CA GLN A 50 -8.03 10.17 15.34
C GLN A 50 -8.19 8.76 14.81
N LYS A 51 -8.44 7.79 15.71
CA LYS A 51 -8.70 6.40 15.33
C LYS A 51 -10.00 6.31 14.54
N ARG A 52 -9.97 5.60 13.42
CA ARG A 52 -11.14 5.33 12.58
C ARG A 52 -11.45 3.84 12.50
N SER A 53 -12.73 3.57 12.29
CA SER A 53 -13.25 2.25 11.91
C SER A 53 -14.24 2.51 10.79
N ASP A 54 -14.14 1.76 9.69
CA ASP A 54 -14.88 1.98 8.45
C ASP A 54 -15.17 0.62 7.78
N LEU A 55 -16.26 0.57 7.01
CA LEU A 55 -16.61 -0.52 6.10
C LEU A 55 -16.76 0.07 4.68
N TYR A 56 -15.94 -0.42 3.76
CA TYR A 56 -15.87 0.10 2.39
C TYR A 56 -15.61 -0.99 1.35
N PRO A 57 -16.04 -0.79 0.09
CA PRO A 57 -15.59 -1.61 -1.02
C PRO A 57 -14.19 -1.19 -1.46
N GLU A 58 -13.41 -2.18 -1.90
CA GLU A 58 -12.06 -2.02 -2.43
C GLU A 58 -11.97 -2.76 -3.77
N TYR A 59 -11.44 -2.11 -4.79
CA TYR A 59 -10.97 -2.75 -6.01
C TYR A 59 -9.47 -2.97 -5.92
N ARG A 60 -8.99 -4.18 -6.27
CA ARG A 60 -7.57 -4.49 -6.37
C ARG A 60 -7.21 -4.98 -7.75
N ALA A 61 -5.99 -4.67 -8.18
CA ALA A 61 -5.36 -5.27 -9.33
C ALA A 61 -3.89 -5.59 -9.05
N TRP A 62 -3.41 -6.69 -9.63
CA TRP A 62 -2.00 -7.03 -9.62
C TRP A 62 -1.62 -7.64 -10.95
N ALA A 63 -0.39 -7.37 -11.37
CA ALA A 63 0.14 -7.89 -12.60
C ALA A 63 1.61 -8.26 -12.49
N HIS A 64 2.00 -9.25 -13.27
CA HIS A 64 3.39 -9.65 -13.44
C HIS A 64 3.59 -10.12 -14.87
N VAL A 65 4.31 -9.32 -15.65
CA VAL A 65 4.78 -9.66 -17.00
C VAL A 65 6.29 -9.41 -17.02
N ASP A 66 7.01 -10.13 -17.88
CA ASP A 66 8.49 -10.17 -17.95
C ASP A 66 9.20 -8.87 -17.53
N TRP A 67 8.82 -7.71 -18.06
CA TRP A 67 9.47 -6.41 -17.79
C TRP A 67 8.73 -5.51 -16.79
N PHE A 68 7.57 -5.91 -16.26
CA PHE A 68 6.69 -5.05 -15.48
C PHE A 68 5.91 -5.79 -14.38
N ASP A 69 6.02 -5.27 -13.17
CA ASP A 69 5.20 -5.65 -12.03
C ASP A 69 4.27 -4.53 -11.63
N PHE A 70 3.08 -4.92 -11.18
CA PHE A 70 2.09 -3.99 -10.66
C PHE A 70 1.35 -4.57 -9.47
N TYR A 71 1.11 -3.71 -8.49
CA TYR A 71 0.07 -3.92 -7.50
C TYR A 71 -0.65 -2.59 -7.29
N GLY A 72 -1.95 -2.62 -7.11
CA GLY A 72 -2.70 -1.42 -6.76
C GLY A 72 -4.05 -1.74 -6.17
N TYR A 73 -4.56 -0.80 -5.40
CA TYR A 73 -5.90 -0.86 -4.84
C TYR A 73 -6.56 0.51 -4.82
N ALA A 74 -7.89 0.49 -4.79
CA ALA A 74 -8.71 1.67 -4.73
C ALA A 74 -9.91 1.43 -3.81
N ASP A 75 -10.09 2.34 -2.85
CA ASP A 75 -11.11 2.29 -1.82
C ASP A 75 -12.17 3.37 -2.07
N LEU A 76 -13.42 3.08 -1.69
CA LEU A 76 -14.49 4.07 -1.58
C LEU A 76 -14.85 4.26 -0.10
N PRO A 77 -14.23 5.20 0.62
CA PRO A 77 -14.41 5.35 2.06
C PRO A 77 -15.85 5.58 2.49
N LYS A 78 -16.26 5.01 3.64
CA LYS A 78 -17.58 5.14 4.24
C LYS A 78 -18.76 4.82 3.31
N PHE A 79 -18.55 4.01 2.27
CA PHE A 79 -19.58 3.74 1.25
C PHE A 79 -20.88 3.16 1.84
N PHE A 80 -20.78 2.33 2.88
CA PHE A 80 -21.95 1.71 3.51
C PHE A 80 -22.54 2.54 4.67
N GLY A 81 -21.95 3.69 5.00
CA GLY A 81 -22.35 4.50 6.16
C GLY A 81 -22.13 3.81 7.52
N LEU A 82 -21.25 2.80 7.56
CA LEU A 82 -20.95 2.02 8.76
C LEU A 82 -19.51 2.28 9.20
N GLY A 83 -19.35 2.81 10.40
CA GLY A 83 -18.06 3.19 10.96
C GLY A 83 -18.19 3.77 12.36
N ASN A 84 -17.14 4.43 12.86
CA ASN A 84 -17.21 5.21 14.09
C ASN A 84 -17.46 6.71 13.80
N ASP A 85 -17.60 7.52 14.84
CA ASP A 85 -17.93 8.96 14.70
C ASP A 85 -16.85 9.79 13.98
N ASN A 86 -15.62 9.27 13.87
CA ASN A 86 -14.50 9.94 13.20
C ASN A 86 -14.38 9.57 11.72
N ASP A 87 -15.20 8.63 11.26
CA ASP A 87 -15.22 8.14 9.89
C ASP A 87 -15.98 9.12 8.99
N ILE A 88 -15.41 9.44 7.83
CA ILE A 88 -15.98 10.32 6.81
C ILE A 88 -15.55 9.79 5.44
N GLY A 89 -16.39 9.93 4.42
CA GLY A 89 -16.11 9.42 3.09
C GLY A 89 -17.04 9.98 2.02
N ILE A 90 -17.41 9.12 1.08
CA ILE A 90 -18.03 9.51 -0.20
C ILE A 90 -19.38 10.23 -0.08
N TRP A 91 -20.07 10.11 1.07
CA TRP A 91 -21.41 10.69 1.27
C TRP A 91 -21.47 11.89 2.21
N ASP A 92 -20.41 12.22 2.94
CA ASP A 92 -20.44 13.16 4.06
C ASP A 92 -19.21 14.07 4.16
N ASN A 93 -18.82 14.66 3.03
CA ASN A 93 -17.69 15.59 2.89
C ASN A 93 -16.34 14.98 3.31
N GLY A 94 -16.18 13.66 3.24
CA GLY A 94 -14.89 12.98 3.31
C GLY A 94 -14.39 12.61 1.93
N SER A 95 -13.29 11.86 1.86
CA SER A 95 -12.74 11.49 0.55
C SER A 95 -13.68 10.56 -0.21
N PRO A 96 -14.00 10.87 -1.48
CA PRO A 96 -14.80 9.97 -2.31
C PRO A 96 -14.00 8.78 -2.85
N PHE A 97 -12.67 8.84 -2.78
CA PHE A 97 -11.79 7.89 -3.45
C PHE A 97 -10.37 7.95 -2.88
N PHE A 98 -9.83 6.80 -2.52
CA PHE A 98 -8.43 6.64 -2.12
C PHE A 98 -7.79 5.54 -2.97
N THR A 99 -6.55 5.71 -3.39
CA THR A 99 -5.81 4.68 -4.14
C THR A 99 -4.32 4.72 -3.84
N GLU A 100 -3.71 3.54 -3.90
CA GLU A 100 -2.26 3.37 -3.92
C GLU A 100 -1.89 2.40 -5.05
N ILE A 101 -0.87 2.75 -5.82
CA ILE A 101 -0.35 1.94 -6.92
C ILE A 101 1.17 1.78 -6.81
N GLU A 102 1.66 0.60 -7.16
CA GLU A 102 3.05 0.16 -7.04
C GLU A 102 3.57 -0.41 -8.37
N PRO A 103 3.70 0.40 -9.44
CA PRO A 103 4.34 -0.07 -10.66
C PRO A 103 5.85 -0.20 -10.46
N ARG A 104 6.43 -1.32 -10.91
CA ARG A 104 7.87 -1.54 -10.99
C ARG A 104 8.24 -1.97 -12.41
N PHE A 105 9.29 -1.35 -12.95
CA PHE A 105 9.79 -1.64 -14.30
C PHE A 105 11.15 -2.31 -14.19
N SER A 106 11.30 -3.51 -14.74
CA SER A 106 12.57 -4.24 -14.69
C SER A 106 13.64 -3.51 -15.49
N ILE A 107 14.72 -3.12 -14.83
CA ILE A 107 15.89 -2.51 -15.45
C ILE A 107 16.62 -3.57 -16.28
N ASP A 108 16.77 -4.78 -15.74
CA ASP A 108 17.40 -5.91 -16.41
C ASP A 108 16.76 -6.16 -17.78
N LYS A 109 15.43 -6.27 -17.84
CA LYS A 109 14.70 -6.56 -19.07
C LYS A 109 14.66 -5.39 -20.04
N LEU A 110 14.50 -4.17 -19.53
CA LEU A 110 14.50 -2.97 -20.37
C LEU A 110 15.87 -2.66 -20.97
N THR A 111 16.96 -3.04 -20.29
CA THR A 111 18.34 -2.84 -20.77
C THR A 111 18.91 -4.04 -21.50
N GLY A 112 18.33 -5.23 -21.34
CA GLY A 112 18.85 -6.50 -21.85
C GLY A 112 20.12 -6.97 -21.13
N LEU A 113 20.40 -6.42 -19.95
CA LEU A 113 21.56 -6.77 -19.14
C LEU A 113 21.13 -7.61 -17.94
N ASP A 114 21.90 -8.65 -17.63
CA ASP A 114 21.77 -9.37 -16.36
C ASP A 114 22.48 -8.56 -15.27
N LEU A 115 21.70 -7.93 -14.39
CA LEU A 115 22.19 -7.14 -13.27
C LEU A 115 22.10 -7.93 -11.96
N SER A 116 21.83 -9.23 -12.01
CA SER A 116 21.76 -10.07 -10.83
C SER A 116 23.11 -10.12 -10.10
N VAL A 117 23.08 -10.04 -8.77
CA VAL A 117 24.29 -10.09 -7.94
C VAL A 117 23.98 -10.79 -6.61
N GLY A 118 24.58 -11.96 -6.40
CA GLY A 118 24.34 -12.75 -5.19
C GLY A 118 22.85 -13.09 -5.02
N PRO A 119 22.21 -12.74 -3.89
CA PRO A 119 20.78 -13.02 -3.67
C PRO A 119 19.85 -12.03 -4.41
N PHE A 120 20.36 -10.94 -4.97
CA PHE A 120 19.53 -9.95 -5.68
C PHE A 120 19.32 -10.42 -7.13
N LYS A 121 18.10 -10.85 -7.44
CA LYS A 121 17.78 -11.53 -8.71
C LYS A 121 17.55 -10.59 -9.87
N GLU A 122 16.94 -9.45 -9.58
CA GLU A 122 16.47 -8.49 -10.59
C GLU A 122 16.36 -7.11 -9.96
N TRP A 123 16.60 -6.07 -10.73
CA TRP A 123 16.52 -4.68 -10.31
C TRP A 123 15.42 -3.94 -11.05
N TYR A 124 14.73 -3.06 -10.33
CA TYR A 124 13.57 -2.36 -10.85
C TYR A 124 13.69 -0.86 -10.64
N PHE A 125 13.19 -0.09 -11.61
CA PHE A 125 12.75 1.27 -11.35
C PHE A 125 11.36 1.18 -10.71
N ALA A 126 11.31 1.43 -9.40
CA ALA A 126 10.15 1.16 -8.57
C ALA A 126 9.45 2.47 -8.19
N HIS A 127 8.12 2.45 -8.27
CA HIS A 127 7.28 3.55 -7.80
C HIS A 127 6.30 3.07 -6.73
N ASN A 128 5.90 4.00 -5.86
CA ASN A 128 4.72 3.87 -5.04
C ASN A 128 4.01 5.23 -5.05
N TYR A 129 2.83 5.29 -5.66
CA TYR A 129 2.03 6.51 -5.76
C TYR A 129 0.75 6.36 -4.95
N ILE A 130 0.51 7.31 -4.05
CA ILE A 130 -0.68 7.35 -3.19
C ILE A 130 -1.47 8.60 -3.52
N TYR A 131 -2.76 8.42 -3.74
CA TYR A 131 -3.68 9.51 -4.03
C TYR A 131 -4.94 9.40 -3.17
N ASP A 132 -5.27 10.49 -2.49
CA ASP A 132 -6.51 10.68 -1.75
C ASP A 132 -7.26 11.87 -2.37
N ALA A 133 -8.43 11.59 -2.95
CA ALA A 133 -9.14 12.57 -3.77
C ALA A 133 -9.69 13.75 -2.97
N GLY A 134 -10.01 13.54 -1.68
CA GLY A 134 -10.59 14.54 -0.77
C GLY A 134 -11.83 15.25 -1.32
N THR A 135 -12.44 16.14 -0.54
CA THR A 135 -13.46 17.07 -1.08
C THR A 135 -12.98 18.52 -1.16
N ASN A 136 -11.87 18.83 -0.47
CA ASN A 136 -11.22 20.14 -0.45
C ASN A 136 -9.71 19.97 -0.20
N GLU A 137 -8.95 21.07 -0.30
CA GLU A 137 -7.48 21.06 -0.17
C GLU A 137 -6.99 20.40 1.12
N GLY A 138 -7.61 20.70 2.27
CA GLY A 138 -7.28 20.11 3.57
C GLY A 138 -7.64 18.62 3.72
N GLN A 139 -8.18 17.99 2.68
CA GLN A 139 -8.57 16.58 2.66
C GLN A 139 -7.89 15.78 1.54
N ARG A 140 -7.04 16.40 0.73
CA ARG A 140 -6.41 15.77 -0.43
C ARG A 140 -5.00 15.31 -0.14
N GLN A 141 -4.59 14.22 -0.77
CA GLN A 141 -3.21 13.76 -0.77
C GLN A 141 -2.77 13.35 -2.17
N SER A 142 -1.55 13.68 -2.54
CA SER A 142 -0.84 13.13 -3.70
C SER A 142 0.62 12.96 -3.31
N THR A 143 1.07 11.72 -3.17
CA THR A 143 2.43 11.41 -2.73
C THR A 143 3.06 10.46 -3.74
N TRP A 144 4.22 10.82 -4.27
CA TRP A 144 4.92 9.98 -5.24
C TRP A 144 6.29 9.56 -4.71
N TYR A 145 6.42 8.29 -4.38
CA TYR A 145 7.68 7.63 -4.12
C TYR A 145 8.24 7.06 -5.43
N MET A 146 9.51 7.32 -5.71
CA MET A 146 10.25 6.74 -6.83
C MET A 146 11.66 6.36 -6.42
N GLY A 147 12.17 5.24 -6.94
CA GLY A 147 13.49 4.77 -6.60
C GLY A 147 13.81 3.39 -7.15
N ILE A 148 14.62 2.64 -6.41
CA ILE A 148 15.15 1.35 -6.84
C ILE A 148 14.51 0.22 -6.03
N GLY A 149 14.05 -0.81 -6.75
CA GLY A 149 13.52 -2.05 -6.19
C GLY A 149 14.38 -3.25 -6.56
N THR A 150 14.24 -4.32 -5.81
CA THR A 150 14.84 -5.62 -6.12
C THR A 150 14.01 -6.77 -5.56
N ASP A 151 14.11 -7.92 -6.22
CA ASP A 151 13.60 -9.19 -5.72
C ASP A 151 14.76 -10.06 -5.23
N ILE A 152 14.58 -10.68 -4.06
CA ILE A 152 15.64 -11.33 -3.28
C ILE A 152 15.38 -12.84 -3.24
N ASP A 153 16.35 -13.62 -3.72
CA ASP A 153 16.41 -15.05 -3.50
C ASP A 153 16.84 -15.35 -2.06
N THR A 154 15.90 -15.85 -1.28
CA THR A 154 16.14 -16.23 0.12
C THR A 154 16.62 -17.69 0.26
N GLY A 155 16.57 -18.49 -0.81
CA GLY A 155 16.73 -19.95 -0.75
C GLY A 155 15.59 -20.68 -0.01
N LEU A 156 14.52 -19.97 0.36
CA LEU A 156 13.35 -20.48 1.06
C LEU A 156 12.13 -20.45 0.14
N PRO A 157 11.06 -21.24 0.43
CA PRO A 157 9.81 -21.19 -0.33
C PRO A 157 9.00 -19.93 0.01
N MET A 158 9.54 -18.76 -0.33
CA MET A 158 8.90 -17.46 -0.15
C MET A 158 9.31 -16.49 -1.26
N THR A 159 8.50 -15.48 -1.48
CA THR A 159 8.91 -14.29 -2.23
C THR A 159 9.33 -13.19 -1.27
N LEU A 160 10.36 -12.44 -1.65
CA LEU A 160 10.83 -11.28 -0.90
C LEU A 160 11.23 -10.17 -1.87
N SER A 161 10.68 -8.99 -1.64
CA SER A 161 10.98 -7.78 -2.41
C SER A 161 11.35 -6.65 -1.47
N ALA A 162 12.35 -5.86 -1.87
CA ALA A 162 12.82 -4.69 -1.16
C ALA A 162 12.85 -3.49 -2.10
N ASN A 163 12.45 -2.32 -1.61
CA ASN A 163 12.49 -1.09 -2.40
C ASN A 163 12.92 0.09 -1.53
N ILE A 164 13.70 0.99 -2.09
CA ILE A 164 14.07 2.27 -1.47
C ILE A 164 13.65 3.40 -2.41
N TYR A 165 13.02 4.43 -1.86
CA TYR A 165 12.44 5.53 -2.62
C TYR A 165 12.82 6.89 -2.04
N ALA A 166 12.96 7.88 -2.91
CA ALA A 166 12.78 9.29 -2.56
C ALA A 166 11.32 9.69 -2.80
N LYS A 167 10.81 10.66 -2.03
CA LYS A 167 9.41 11.08 -2.07
C LYS A 167 9.28 12.51 -2.59
N TYR A 168 8.46 12.71 -3.61
CA TYR A 168 7.89 14.01 -3.90
C TYR A 168 6.49 14.09 -3.29
N GLN A 169 6.28 15.06 -2.41
CA GLN A 169 5.01 15.31 -1.75
C GLN A 169 4.26 16.39 -2.54
N GLY A 170 3.11 16.04 -3.12
CA GLY A 170 2.15 17.00 -3.67
C GLY A 170 1.25 17.52 -2.55
N ASN A 171 -0.07 17.46 -2.74
CA ASN A 171 -1.01 17.71 -1.64
C ASN A 171 -0.80 16.72 -0.49
N ASN A 172 -1.01 17.17 0.73
CA ASN A 172 -0.85 16.44 1.98
C ASN A 172 -1.73 17.04 3.08
N TYR A 173 -3.02 17.20 2.82
CA TYR A 173 -3.98 17.69 3.81
C TYR A 173 -3.63 19.09 4.37
N ASN A 174 -3.06 19.98 3.56
CA ASN A 174 -2.51 21.28 3.95
C ASN A 174 -1.38 21.21 4.99
N ALA A 175 -0.62 20.11 5.00
CA ALA A 175 0.59 20.00 5.82
C ALA A 175 1.68 20.98 5.34
N ALA A 176 2.68 21.21 6.19
CA ALA A 176 3.79 22.13 5.87
C ALA A 176 4.64 21.65 4.68
N ASN A 177 4.79 20.33 4.55
CA ASN A 177 5.68 19.69 3.58
C ASN A 177 5.05 19.48 2.18
N GLU A 178 4.09 20.31 1.78
CA GLU A 178 3.45 20.18 0.48
C GLU A 178 4.32 20.75 -0.65
N ASN A 179 4.23 20.13 -1.83
CA ASN A 179 4.87 20.58 -3.08
C ASN A 179 6.40 20.58 -3.09
N GLU A 180 7.02 19.60 -2.42
CA GLU A 180 8.47 19.48 -2.38
C GLU A 180 8.97 18.03 -2.29
N TRP A 181 10.30 17.87 -2.33
CA TRP A 181 10.96 16.59 -2.08
C TRP A 181 11.19 16.43 -0.58
N ASP A 182 10.48 15.49 0.04
CA ASP A 182 10.45 15.38 1.49
C ASP A 182 10.56 13.90 1.93
N GLY A 183 11.75 13.52 2.38
CA GLY A 183 12.01 12.19 2.95
C GLY A 183 12.03 11.02 1.97
N TYR A 184 12.12 9.84 2.56
CA TYR A 184 12.40 8.58 1.90
C TYR A 184 11.51 7.47 2.47
N ARG A 185 11.34 6.39 1.69
CA ARG A 185 10.66 5.17 2.13
C ARG A 185 11.52 3.97 1.84
N PHE A 186 11.72 3.10 2.82
CA PHE A 186 12.16 1.73 2.61
C PHE A 186 10.98 0.77 2.77
N LYS A 187 10.69 -0.02 1.74
CA LYS A 187 9.56 -0.97 1.73
C LYS A 187 10.06 -2.39 1.59
N LEU A 188 9.65 -3.24 2.52
CA LEU A 188 9.82 -4.69 2.45
C LEU A 188 8.46 -5.35 2.26
N LYS A 189 8.39 -6.36 1.39
CA LYS A 189 7.18 -7.16 1.15
C LYS A 189 7.59 -8.61 0.94
N TYR A 190 6.87 -9.53 1.56
CA TYR A 190 7.11 -10.97 1.41
C TYR A 190 5.81 -11.77 1.41
N ALA A 191 5.81 -12.90 0.72
CA ALA A 191 4.71 -13.85 0.73
C ALA A 191 5.23 -15.27 0.96
N ILE A 192 4.57 -16.00 1.86
CA ILE A 192 4.92 -17.35 2.29
C ILE A 192 3.70 -18.26 2.09
N PRO A 193 3.75 -19.22 1.16
CA PRO A 193 2.74 -20.26 1.07
C PRO A 193 2.79 -21.15 2.31
N LEU A 194 1.66 -21.34 3.00
CA LEU A 194 1.61 -22.12 4.24
C LEU A 194 1.06 -23.53 4.00
N THR A 195 -0.21 -23.64 3.59
CA THR A 195 -0.89 -24.94 3.48
C THR A 195 -2.20 -24.81 2.68
N THR A 196 -2.89 -25.93 2.47
CA THR A 196 -4.28 -25.97 2.02
C THR A 196 -5.21 -26.12 3.22
N LEU A 197 -6.20 -25.23 3.34
CA LEU A 197 -7.20 -25.26 4.41
C LEU A 197 -8.60 -25.07 3.82
N PHE A 198 -9.53 -25.96 4.16
CA PHE A 198 -10.92 -25.97 3.67
C PHE A 198 -11.07 -25.87 2.12
N GLY A 199 -10.13 -26.48 1.39
CA GLY A 199 -10.10 -26.47 -0.07
C GLY A 199 -9.48 -25.23 -0.71
N GLY A 200 -9.07 -24.23 0.09
CA GLY A 200 -8.35 -23.03 -0.37
C GLY A 200 -6.86 -23.08 -0.03
N LYS A 201 -6.05 -22.29 -0.76
CA LYS A 201 -4.63 -22.08 -0.44
C LYS A 201 -4.48 -20.98 0.60
N LEU A 202 -3.88 -21.30 1.74
CA LEU A 202 -3.54 -20.35 2.78
C LEU A 202 -2.11 -19.85 2.57
N ASN A 203 -1.97 -18.54 2.39
CA ASN A 203 -0.69 -17.84 2.28
C ASN A 203 -0.59 -16.80 3.40
N TYR A 204 0.61 -16.56 3.90
CA TYR A 204 0.93 -15.44 4.77
C TYR A 204 1.63 -14.35 3.96
N VAL A 205 1.12 -13.13 4.04
CA VAL A 205 1.67 -11.97 3.35
C VAL A 205 1.96 -10.90 4.37
N GLY A 206 3.16 -10.33 4.31
CA GLY A 206 3.56 -9.23 5.16
C GLY A 206 4.27 -8.15 4.35
N PHE A 207 4.08 -6.90 4.75
CA PHE A 207 4.85 -5.79 4.24
C PHE A 207 5.03 -4.73 5.32
N THR A 208 6.05 -3.91 5.17
CA THR A 208 6.31 -2.78 6.06
C THR A 208 6.87 -1.63 5.26
N ASN A 209 6.32 -0.43 5.48
CA ASN A 209 6.86 0.82 4.99
C ASN A 209 7.58 1.50 6.15
N PHE A 210 8.88 1.76 5.98
CA PHE A 210 9.69 2.56 6.89
C PHE A 210 9.91 3.92 6.24
N ASP A 211 9.19 4.93 6.72
CA ASP A 211 9.29 6.30 6.21
C ASP A 211 10.20 7.12 7.13
N PHE A 212 11.15 7.84 6.55
CA PHE A 212 12.16 8.56 7.31
C PHE A 212 12.72 9.77 6.57
N GLY A 213 13.40 10.66 7.31
CA GLY A 213 14.07 11.82 6.74
C GLY A 213 13.12 12.91 6.25
N SER A 214 11.88 12.92 6.75
CA SER A 214 10.93 13.99 6.46
C SER A 214 11.14 15.19 7.37
N ASP A 215 10.99 16.39 6.82
CA ASP A 215 11.08 17.68 7.51
C ASP A 215 9.75 18.15 8.11
N LEU A 216 8.63 17.50 7.79
CA LEU A 216 7.28 17.86 8.22
C LEU A 216 7.17 18.26 9.71
N LYS A 217 7.87 17.53 10.59
CA LYS A 217 7.88 17.83 12.02
C LYS A 217 8.58 19.15 12.36
N ASP A 218 9.71 19.41 11.71
CA ASP A 218 10.51 20.60 11.92
C ASP A 218 9.79 21.83 11.33
N GLU A 219 9.22 21.70 10.14
CA GLU A 219 8.49 22.77 9.47
C GLU A 219 7.18 23.16 10.16
N SER A 220 6.50 22.19 10.78
CA SER A 220 5.31 22.48 11.57
C SER A 220 5.62 22.95 12.99
N GLY A 221 6.89 23.06 13.38
CA GLY A 221 7.29 23.36 14.76
C GLY A 221 6.80 22.32 15.78
N GLY A 222 6.58 21.07 15.36
CA GLY A 222 6.01 20.00 16.18
C GLY A 222 4.51 20.12 16.50
N GLU A 223 3.86 21.24 16.14
CA GLU A 223 2.43 21.43 16.24
C GLU A 223 1.78 21.12 14.88
N GLN A 224 1.20 19.94 14.73
CA GLN A 224 0.43 19.62 13.53
C GLN A 224 -1.03 19.98 13.79
N PRO A 225 -1.62 20.96 13.06
CA PRO A 225 -3.06 21.06 12.99
C PRO A 225 -3.62 19.73 12.44
N PHE A 226 -4.85 19.40 12.83
CA PHE A 226 -5.52 18.16 12.44
C PHE A 226 -5.28 17.87 10.95
N TYR A 227 -5.00 16.59 10.62
CA TYR A 227 -5.06 15.93 9.30
C TYR A 227 -3.75 15.41 8.66
N SER A 228 -2.54 15.69 9.17
CA SER A 228 -1.33 15.09 8.57
C SER A 228 -1.02 13.67 9.09
N ARG A 229 -0.56 12.80 8.18
CA ARG A 229 -0.10 11.43 8.49
C ARG A 229 1.28 11.53 9.14
N THR A 230 1.39 11.36 10.46
CA THR A 230 2.69 11.40 11.15
C THR A 230 3.29 10.01 11.31
N ASN A 231 4.61 9.91 11.21
CA ASN A 231 5.42 8.70 11.41
C ASN A 231 5.63 8.33 12.90
N ASP A 232 4.97 9.00 13.83
CA ASP A 232 5.22 8.88 15.28
C ASP A 232 4.25 7.90 15.98
N SER A 233 3.80 6.84 15.30
CA SER A 233 3.01 5.77 15.93
C SER A 233 3.80 4.52 16.27
#